data_AF-A0A7Y0R174-F1
#
_entry.id   AF-A0A7Y0R174-F1
#
_cell.length_a   1.000
_cell.length_b   1.000
_cell.length_c   1.000
_cell.angle_alpha   90.00
_cell.angle_beta   90.00
_cell.angle_gamma   90.00
#
_symmetry.space_group_name_H-M   'P 1'
#
loop_
_entity.id
_entity.type
_entity.pdbx_description
1 polymer ?
#
loop_
_entity_poly.entity_id
_entity_poly.type
_entity_poly.pdbx_seq_one_letter_code
_entity_poly.pdbx_strand_id
1 'polypeptide(L)'
;DEIAGAAKALLTNANPFPRPDYDFADIVGTGGDGHNTINISTTAAFVAAACGLKVAKHGNRSVSSKSGSSDLLDSFGINLAMSAEDTRKAVDDIGVAFLFAPQYHGGVRHAMPVRQTMKTRTIFNILGPLINPARPNIELMGVYSEE
;
A
#
# COMPACT_ATOMS: atom_id res chain seq x y z
N ASP A 1 6.57 9.04 -18.12
CA ASP A 1 5.75 8.12 -18.93
C ASP A 1 5.93 6.65 -18.60
N GLU A 2 7.16 6.12 -18.55
CA GLU A 2 7.39 4.67 -18.32
C GLU A 2 6.85 4.17 -16.97
N ILE A 3 7.12 4.91 -15.88
CA ILE A 3 6.64 4.58 -14.53
C ILE A 3 5.11 4.57 -14.47
N ALA A 4 4.47 5.60 -15.03
CA ALA A 4 3.02 5.70 -15.09
C ALA A 4 2.40 4.57 -15.95
N GLY A 5 3.03 4.23 -17.07
CA GLY A 5 2.62 3.10 -17.90
C GLY A 5 2.70 1.76 -17.17
N ALA A 6 3.79 1.51 -16.45
CA ALA A 6 3.96 0.32 -15.63
C ALA A 6 2.93 0.25 -14.49
N ALA A 7 2.72 1.35 -13.76
CA ALA A 7 1.71 1.44 -12.69
C ALA A 7 0.29 1.20 -13.25
N LYS A 8 -0.04 1.79 -14.40
CA LYS A 8 -1.32 1.57 -15.09
C LYS A 8 -1.51 0.11 -15.48
N ALA A 9 -0.47 -0.56 -15.97
CA ALA A 9 -0.53 -1.98 -16.30
C ALA A 9 -0.80 -2.85 -15.06
N LEU A 10 -0.15 -2.55 -13.94
CA LEU A 10 -0.39 -3.22 -12.65
C LEU A 10 -1.80 -2.98 -12.12
N LEU A 11 -2.30 -1.74 -12.15
CA LEU A 11 -3.65 -1.39 -11.73
C LEU A 11 -4.74 -2.01 -12.61
N THR A 12 -4.47 -2.18 -13.91
CA THR A 12 -5.40 -2.82 -14.86
C THR A 12 -5.56 -4.32 -14.57
N ASN A 13 -4.51 -4.96 -14.05
CA ASN A 13 -4.49 -6.39 -13.73
C ASN A 13 -4.67 -6.67 -12.22
N ALA A 14 -4.95 -5.63 -11.42
CA ALA A 14 -5.23 -5.80 -10.01
C ALA A 14 -6.63 -6.38 -9.80
N ASN A 15 -6.82 -7.16 -8.74
CA ASN A 15 -8.16 -7.52 -8.31
C ASN A 15 -8.96 -6.25 -8.00
N PRO A 16 -10.26 -6.20 -8.33
CA PRO A 16 -11.05 -4.99 -8.20
C PRO A 16 -11.26 -4.62 -6.73
N PHE A 17 -11.39 -3.31 -6.49
CA PHE A 17 -11.84 -2.74 -5.23
C PHE A 17 -13.02 -1.79 -5.51
N PRO A 18 -14.12 -1.84 -4.75
CA PRO A 18 -15.25 -0.93 -4.95
C PRO A 18 -14.88 0.48 -4.46
N ARG A 19 -14.33 1.28 -5.37
CA ARG A 19 -13.86 2.65 -5.11
C ARG A 19 -15.00 3.56 -4.61
N PRO A 20 -14.79 4.35 -3.54
CA PRO A 20 -15.75 5.38 -3.13
C PRO A 20 -15.72 6.61 -4.05
N ASP A 21 -16.82 7.35 -4.06
CA ASP A 21 -16.96 8.58 -4.84
C ASP A 21 -16.55 9.85 -4.06
N TYR A 22 -16.43 9.75 -2.73
CA TYR A 22 -15.96 10.84 -1.88
C TYR A 22 -14.43 10.93 -1.84
N ASP A 23 -13.89 12.01 -1.28
CA ASP A 23 -12.45 12.20 -1.11
C ASP A 23 -11.85 11.25 -0.07
N PHE A 24 -10.77 10.58 -0.44
CA PHE A 24 -10.03 9.69 0.44
C PHE A 24 -8.56 9.62 0.06
N ALA A 25 -7.74 9.24 1.03
CA ALA A 25 -6.29 9.29 0.91
C ALA A 25 -5.61 7.92 1.04
N ASP A 26 -4.39 7.86 0.56
CA ASP A 26 -3.38 6.89 0.98
C ASP A 26 -2.18 7.61 1.59
N ILE A 27 -1.53 6.95 2.54
CA ILE A 27 -0.29 7.39 3.17
C ILE A 27 0.67 6.23 3.09
N VAL A 28 1.63 6.29 2.18
CA VAL A 28 2.44 5.13 1.79
C VAL A 28 3.85 5.57 1.43
N GLY A 29 4.78 4.62 1.32
CA GLY A 29 6.12 4.92 0.85
C GLY A 29 6.71 3.77 0.05
N THR A 30 7.72 4.09 -0.75
CA THR A 30 8.51 3.14 -1.53
C THR A 30 9.23 2.10 -0.65
N GLY A 31 9.53 2.49 0.59
CA GLY A 31 10.26 1.66 1.55
C GLY A 31 11.72 1.46 1.18
N GLY A 32 12.45 0.72 2.01
CA GLY A 32 13.86 0.42 1.75
C GLY A 32 14.81 1.61 1.92
N ASP A 33 14.44 2.60 2.74
CA ASP A 33 15.28 3.74 3.13
C ASP A 33 16.43 3.35 4.07
N GLY A 34 16.37 2.17 4.69
CA GLY A 34 17.40 1.63 5.57
C GLY A 34 17.38 2.19 7.00
N HIS A 35 16.44 3.08 7.32
CA HIS A 35 16.43 3.79 8.61
C HIS A 35 15.85 2.99 9.77
N ASN A 36 15.28 1.80 9.53
CA ASN A 36 14.67 0.93 10.55
C ASN A 36 13.74 1.68 11.51
N THR A 37 12.94 2.59 10.96
CA THR A 37 11.98 3.40 11.71
C THR A 37 10.78 2.57 12.16
N ILE A 38 9.99 3.14 13.06
CA ILE A 38 8.64 2.64 13.36
C ILE A 38 7.77 2.69 12.09
N ASN A 39 6.59 2.06 12.10
CA ASN A 39 5.65 2.08 10.97
C ASN A 39 4.94 3.45 10.81
N ILE A 40 5.70 4.52 10.57
CA ILE A 40 5.25 5.93 10.54
C ILE A 40 4.00 6.10 9.68
N SER A 41 4.04 5.63 8.44
CA SER A 41 2.92 5.78 7.50
C SER A 41 1.67 5.01 7.95
N THR A 42 1.82 3.97 8.76
CA THR A 42 0.68 3.22 9.32
C THR A 42 0.08 3.99 10.47
N THR A 43 0.90 4.46 11.41
CA THR A 43 0.45 5.32 12.52
C THR A 43 -0.22 6.59 12.00
N ALA A 44 0.36 7.25 11.00
CA ALA A 44 -0.19 8.45 10.39
C ALA A 44 -1.57 8.21 9.74
N ALA A 45 -1.80 7.04 9.13
CA ALA A 45 -3.09 6.69 8.54
C ALA A 45 -4.20 6.63 9.61
N PHE A 46 -3.93 6.02 10.76
CA PHE A 46 -4.90 5.98 11.87
C PHE A 46 -5.14 7.36 12.48
N VAL A 47 -4.08 8.17 12.65
CA VAL A 47 -4.22 9.54 13.16
C VAL A 47 -5.05 10.40 12.20
N ALA A 48 -4.76 10.34 10.90
CA ALA A 48 -5.53 11.08 9.89
C ALA A 48 -7.01 10.67 9.88
N ALA A 49 -7.29 9.37 10.02
CA ALA A 49 -8.65 8.87 10.12
C ALA A 49 -9.37 9.32 11.40
N ALA A 50 -8.66 9.34 12.54
CA ALA A 50 -9.18 9.90 13.78
C ALA A 50 -9.47 11.41 13.68
N CYS A 51 -8.80 12.11 12.78
CA CYS A 51 -9.07 13.52 12.44
C CYS A 51 -10.16 13.70 11.36
N GLY A 52 -10.79 12.62 10.88
CA GLY A 52 -11.93 12.65 9.96
C GLY A 52 -11.60 12.41 8.49
N LEU A 53 -10.33 12.21 8.12
CA LEU A 53 -9.97 11.86 6.74
C LEU A 53 -10.28 10.39 6.44
N LYS A 54 -10.88 10.09 5.29
CA LYS A 54 -11.05 8.71 4.84
C LYS A 54 -9.73 8.16 4.30
N VAL A 55 -9.27 7.02 4.81
CA VAL A 55 -7.96 6.45 4.44
C VAL A 55 -8.07 5.01 3.96
N ALA A 56 -7.71 4.77 2.70
CA ALA A 56 -7.58 3.43 2.12
C ALA A 56 -6.09 3.14 1.95
N LYS A 57 -5.44 2.69 3.02
CA LYS A 57 -3.98 2.55 3.05
C LYS A 57 -3.52 1.33 2.27
N HIS A 58 -2.68 1.50 1.25
CA HIS A 58 -2.02 0.38 0.59
C HIS A 58 -0.73 -0.01 1.32
N GLY A 59 -0.45 -1.30 1.39
CA GLY A 59 0.81 -1.75 2.00
C GLY A 59 1.12 -3.21 1.80
N ASN A 60 2.33 -3.59 2.20
CA ASN A 60 2.87 -4.93 2.02
C ASN A 60 3.66 -5.36 3.26
N ARG A 61 4.04 -6.64 3.30
CA ARG A 61 5.02 -7.16 4.25
C ARG A 61 6.38 -6.52 4.02
N SER A 62 7.16 -6.42 5.09
CA SER A 62 8.49 -5.83 4.97
C SER A 62 9.38 -6.60 4.00
N VAL A 63 10.11 -5.86 3.17
CA VAL A 63 11.14 -6.41 2.28
C VAL A 63 12.56 -6.19 2.83
N SER A 64 12.74 -5.35 3.85
CA SER A 64 14.07 -4.96 4.35
C SER A 64 14.13 -4.48 5.81
N SER A 65 13.01 -4.17 6.46
CA SER A 65 12.94 -3.72 7.86
C SER A 65 12.58 -4.87 8.79
N LYS A 66 12.76 -4.67 10.11
CA LYS A 66 12.37 -5.65 11.14
C LYS A 66 10.86 -5.87 11.27
N SER A 67 10.02 -4.93 10.83
CA SER A 67 8.55 -5.02 10.87
C SER A 67 7.92 -4.15 9.78
N GLY A 68 7.06 -4.74 8.94
CA GLY A 68 6.28 -4.04 7.92
C GLY A 68 4.95 -3.52 8.45
N SER A 69 4.25 -2.71 7.65
CA SER A 69 2.92 -2.21 8.03
C SER A 69 1.94 -3.36 8.26
N SER A 70 1.94 -4.37 7.38
CA SER A 70 1.08 -5.54 7.55
C SER A 70 1.44 -6.36 8.79
N ASP A 71 2.73 -6.50 9.12
CA ASP A 71 3.16 -7.30 10.28
C ASP A 71 2.70 -6.66 11.59
N LEU A 72 2.75 -5.32 11.68
CA LEU A 72 2.18 -4.57 12.80
C LEU A 72 0.67 -4.78 12.92
N LEU A 73 -0.07 -4.63 11.82
CA LEU A 73 -1.54 -4.74 11.85
C LEU A 73 -2.01 -6.16 12.19
N ASP A 74 -1.30 -7.18 11.68
CA ASP A 74 -1.53 -8.58 12.02
C ASP A 74 -1.31 -8.83 13.52
N SER A 75 -0.27 -8.21 14.11
CA SER A 75 -0.02 -8.31 15.56
C SER A 75 -1.10 -7.62 16.43
N PHE A 76 -1.83 -6.66 15.86
CA PHE A 76 -3.02 -6.05 16.48
C PHE A 76 -4.31 -6.83 16.24
N GLY A 77 -4.24 -7.98 15.56
CA GLY A 77 -5.40 -8.83 15.27
C GLY A 77 -6.25 -8.34 14.10
N ILE A 78 -5.73 -7.43 13.28
CA ILE A 78 -6.44 -6.97 12.07
C ILE A 78 -6.33 -8.06 11.01
N ASN A 79 -7.48 -8.52 10.51
CA ASN A 79 -7.53 -9.49 9.44
C ASN A 79 -7.05 -8.88 8.11
N LEU A 80 -5.83 -9.23 7.69
CA LEU A 80 -5.26 -8.78 6.41
C LEU A 80 -5.93 -9.40 5.17
N ALA A 81 -6.76 -10.42 5.36
CA ALA A 81 -7.47 -11.13 4.28
C ALA A 81 -8.96 -10.75 4.22
N MET A 82 -9.32 -9.54 4.68
CA MET A 82 -10.67 -9.01 4.51
C MET A 82 -11.07 -8.94 3.03
N SER A 83 -12.36 -9.16 2.73
CA SER A 83 -12.88 -8.99 1.38
C SER A 83 -12.77 -7.52 0.92
N ALA A 84 -12.86 -7.26 -0.39
CA ALA A 84 -12.82 -5.89 -0.89
C ALA A 84 -14.04 -5.08 -0.40
N GLU A 85 -15.19 -5.74 -0.27
CA GLU A 85 -16.45 -5.21 0.23
C GLU A 85 -16.35 -4.86 1.72
N ASP A 86 -15.82 -5.76 2.56
CA ASP A 86 -15.65 -5.50 3.99
C ASP A 86 -14.59 -4.41 4.23
N THR A 87 -13.51 -4.43 3.44
CA THR A 87 -12.47 -3.39 3.49
C THR A 87 -13.06 -2.04 3.11
N ARG A 88 -13.89 -1.96 2.07
CA ARG A 88 -14.62 -0.74 1.70
C ARG A 88 -15.57 -0.29 2.81
N LYS A 89 -16.33 -1.20 3.39
CA LYS A 89 -17.20 -0.90 4.52
C LYS A 89 -16.43 -0.35 5.72
N ALA A 90 -15.23 -0.85 6.00
CA ALA A 90 -14.37 -0.29 7.04
C ALA A 90 -13.91 1.15 6.72
N VAL A 91 -13.59 1.48 5.46
CA VAL A 91 -13.33 2.89 5.08
C VAL A 91 -14.57 3.76 5.31
N ASP A 92 -15.75 3.28 4.90
CA ASP A 92 -17.02 4.00 5.06
C ASP A 92 -17.37 4.24 6.54
N ASP A 93 -17.34 3.18 7.36
CA ASP A 93 -17.85 3.18 8.74
C ASP A 93 -16.80 3.61 9.77
N ILE A 94 -15.57 3.13 9.65
CA ILE A 94 -14.48 3.36 10.62
C ILE A 94 -13.59 4.53 10.17
N GLY A 95 -13.51 4.79 8.88
CA GLY A 95 -12.67 5.85 8.31
C GLY A 95 -11.30 5.39 7.85
N VAL A 96 -10.87 4.18 8.19
CA VAL A 96 -9.59 3.61 7.76
C VAL A 96 -9.71 2.12 7.47
N ALA A 97 -9.04 1.68 6.40
CA ALA A 97 -8.80 0.28 6.13
C ALA A 97 -7.43 0.05 5.50
N PHE A 98 -6.97 -1.20 5.52
CA PHE A 98 -5.70 -1.61 4.96
C PHE A 98 -5.90 -2.53 3.76
N LEU A 99 -5.29 -2.18 2.64
CA LEU A 99 -5.32 -2.92 1.40
C LEU A 99 -4.00 -3.68 1.27
N PHE A 100 -4.04 -4.98 1.51
CA PHE A 100 -2.85 -5.82 1.52
C PHE A 100 -2.41 -6.19 0.09
N ALA A 101 -1.27 -5.65 -0.35
CA ALA A 101 -0.82 -5.72 -1.75
C ALA A 101 -0.85 -7.13 -2.39
N PRO A 102 -0.44 -8.22 -1.70
CA PRO A 102 -0.51 -9.57 -2.28
C PRO A 102 -1.92 -10.05 -2.63
N GLN A 103 -2.96 -9.52 -1.98
CA GLN A 103 -4.35 -9.85 -2.28
C GLN A 103 -4.82 -9.21 -3.60
N TYR A 104 -4.27 -8.06 -3.96
CA TYR A 104 -4.70 -7.30 -5.13
C TYR A 104 -3.77 -7.50 -6.33
N HIS A 105 -2.48 -7.73 -6.12
CA HIS A 105 -1.48 -7.74 -7.18
C HIS A 105 -0.86 -9.13 -7.38
N GLY A 106 -1.70 -10.15 -7.56
CA GLY A 106 -1.26 -11.55 -7.73
C GLY A 106 -0.24 -11.75 -8.87
N GLY A 107 -0.30 -10.94 -9.94
CA GLY A 107 0.66 -10.98 -11.05
C GLY A 107 2.10 -10.64 -10.65
N VAL A 108 2.31 -9.85 -9.58
CA VAL A 108 3.65 -9.46 -9.10
C VAL A 108 4.47 -10.69 -8.67
N ARG A 109 3.83 -11.79 -8.29
CA ARG A 109 4.50 -13.05 -7.94
C ARG A 109 5.45 -13.55 -9.04
N HIS A 110 5.15 -13.26 -10.30
CA HIS A 110 5.97 -13.66 -11.44
C HIS A 110 7.31 -12.90 -11.52
N ALA A 111 7.36 -11.68 -10.98
CA ALA A 111 8.58 -10.88 -10.91
C ALA A 111 9.43 -11.18 -9.66
N MET A 112 8.84 -11.78 -8.62
CA MET A 112 9.50 -11.96 -7.32
C MET A 112 10.82 -12.77 -7.37
N PRO A 113 10.91 -13.91 -8.09
CA PRO A 113 12.16 -14.69 -8.14
C PRO A 113 13.33 -13.89 -8.72
N VAL A 114 13.07 -13.12 -9.78
CA VAL A 114 14.07 -12.26 -10.43
C VAL A 114 14.51 -11.16 -9.46
N ARG A 115 13.55 -10.47 -8.83
CA ARG A 115 13.82 -9.40 -7.86
C ARG A 115 14.68 -9.89 -6.69
N GLN A 116 14.36 -11.06 -6.13
CA GLN A 116 15.10 -11.66 -5.02
C GLN A 116 16.52 -12.08 -5.43
N THR A 117 16.71 -12.52 -6.67
CA THR A 117 18.03 -12.89 -7.20
C THR A 117 18.90 -11.66 -7.43
N MET A 118 18.32 -10.59 -7.99
CA MET A 118 19.04 -9.36 -8.31
C MET A 118 19.55 -8.60 -7.08
N LYS A 119 18.82 -8.63 -5.96
CA LYS A 119 19.17 -7.94 -4.70
C LYS A 119 19.55 -6.46 -4.87
N THR A 120 18.99 -5.81 -5.88
CA THR A 120 19.19 -4.38 -6.13
C THR A 120 17.84 -3.71 -6.41
N ARG A 121 17.79 -2.38 -6.27
CA ARG A 121 16.59 -1.59 -6.54
C ARG A 121 16.29 -1.60 -8.04
N THR A 122 15.01 -1.67 -8.37
CA THR A 122 14.50 -1.55 -9.74
C THR A 122 13.24 -0.69 -9.75
N ILE A 123 12.62 -0.48 -10.91
CA ILE A 123 11.34 0.20 -11.03
C ILE A 123 10.26 -0.39 -10.09
N PHE A 124 10.32 -1.67 -9.75
CA PHE A 124 9.37 -2.28 -8.80
C PHE A 124 9.45 -1.71 -7.37
N ASN A 125 10.52 -1.03 -7.00
CA ASN A 125 10.64 -0.36 -5.70
C ASN A 125 9.80 0.92 -5.63
N ILE A 126 9.55 1.57 -6.76
CA ILE A 126 8.76 2.82 -6.80
C ILE A 126 7.30 2.59 -7.19
N LEU A 127 6.97 1.42 -7.74
CA LEU A 127 5.60 1.11 -8.19
C LEU A 127 4.63 0.84 -7.04
N GLY A 128 5.09 0.41 -5.87
CA GLY A 128 4.22 0.02 -4.75
C GLY A 128 3.20 1.08 -4.31
N PRO A 129 3.63 2.33 -4.06
CA PRO A 129 2.72 3.46 -3.80
C PRO A 129 1.72 3.71 -4.93
N LEU A 130 2.18 3.65 -6.18
CA LEU A 130 1.43 4.06 -7.37
C LEU A 130 0.31 3.10 -7.81
N ILE A 131 0.16 1.96 -7.12
CA ILE A 131 -0.73 0.88 -7.54
C ILE A 131 -1.82 0.57 -6.52
N ASN A 132 -2.16 1.50 -5.62
CA ASN A 132 -3.29 1.32 -4.72
C ASN A 132 -4.58 0.98 -5.52
N PRO A 133 -5.17 -0.22 -5.32
CA PRO A 133 -6.31 -0.68 -6.12
C PRO A 133 -7.58 0.15 -5.88
N ALA A 134 -7.68 0.87 -4.75
CA ALA A 134 -8.76 1.80 -4.49
C ALA A 134 -8.65 3.07 -5.32
N ARG A 135 -7.47 3.43 -5.84
CA ARG A 135 -7.20 4.65 -6.63
C ARG A 135 -7.61 5.93 -5.88
N PRO A 136 -6.94 6.23 -4.75
CA PRO A 136 -7.19 7.44 -3.97
C PRO A 136 -6.93 8.69 -4.80
N ASN A 137 -7.67 9.75 -4.52
CA ASN A 137 -7.47 11.05 -5.15
C ASN A 137 -6.52 11.95 -4.35
N ILE A 138 -6.16 11.56 -3.14
CA ILE A 138 -5.18 12.23 -2.28
C ILE A 138 -4.11 11.21 -1.90
N GLU A 139 -2.83 11.58 -1.99
CA GLU A 139 -1.74 10.68 -1.61
C GLU A 139 -0.62 11.44 -0.91
N LEU A 140 -0.19 10.92 0.24
CA LEU A 140 1.07 11.30 0.87
C LEU A 140 2.08 10.18 0.63
N MET A 141 2.99 10.40 -0.32
CA MET A 141 3.97 9.41 -0.76
C MET A 141 5.38 9.72 -0.22
N GLY A 142 5.97 8.76 0.49
CA GLY A 142 7.38 8.77 0.84
C GLY A 142 8.26 8.11 -0.23
N VAL A 143 9.28 8.83 -0.69
CA VAL A 143 10.33 8.32 -1.58
C VAL A 143 11.63 8.11 -0.80
N TYR A 144 12.46 7.15 -1.22
CA TYR A 144 13.69 6.79 -0.49
C TYR A 144 14.88 7.72 -0.80
N SER A 145 14.78 8.53 -1.85
CA SER A 145 15.75 9.55 -2.31
C SER A 145 15.02 10.81 -2.73
N GLU A 146 15.74 11.93 -2.74
CA GLU A 146 15.20 13.22 -3.21
C GLU A 146 15.06 13.24 -4.73
N GLU A 147 16.00 12.59 -5.44
CA GLU A 147 15.96 12.33 -6.87
C GLU A 147 15.02 11.17 -7.24
#